data_AF-A0A5C8NRX4-F1
#
_entry.id   AF-A0A5C8NRX4-F1
#
_cell.length_a   1.000
_cell.length_b   1.000
_cell.length_c   1.000
_cell.angle_alpha   90.00
_cell.angle_beta   90.00
_cell.angle_gamma   90.00
#
_symmetry.space_group_name_H-M   'P 1'
#
loop_
_entity.id
_entity.type
_entity.pdbx_description
1 polymer ?
#
loop_
_entity_poly.entity_id
_entity_poly.type
_entity_poly.pdbx_seq_one_letter_code
_entity_poly.pdbx_strand_id
1 'polypeptide(L)'
;MCQWKQYIEEHLLKKHEEIEWIDAEEDDVFKAYIVKRTPRTYRRIARLWVSKRTNVTTSKPDDILIKTRLSTRKIKRISADSNAIHDWLLAGWIVRKVVLSNDGRTPVSEGYLMGPALFNYLENEKQLKIQQQENRFKNYQQELRQVVLPNEFNRFQKHIDYLISIDYQTFKQDSFLKDWPVSKRMRFLEFLVAILTLRRSKSTFDFKEIGAFYFKEIGGSKVFDRYKDEFITQLETLLHDSPKTLGLMSLGSITPIYFSGSIKGKFATYHIGSLHAVTDVSLLKDRFETDNKTIWLVENRAILTRMAASPKFMQHSDSLVICLDGHIRSAHRQFIKQLSNCSSVEQVIIWTDYDESGLSIAYDAYKILPGSLLVKWIARDGQVYFDYQQYSNWLQKELQTTKREQEEILGDENEWTKWINQ
;
A
#
# COMPACT_ATOMS: atom_id res chain seq x y z
N MET A 1 -2.82 24.34 45.34
CA MET A 1 -1.35 24.53 45.33
C MET A 1 -0.59 23.25 44.93
N CYS A 2 -0.92 22.07 45.48
CA CYS A 2 -0.20 20.81 45.21
C CYS A 2 -0.14 20.38 43.73
N GLN A 3 -1.26 20.48 42.98
CA GLN A 3 -1.32 20.05 41.57
C GLN A 3 -0.47 20.92 40.63
N TRP A 4 -0.45 22.24 40.84
CA TRP A 4 0.36 23.16 40.03
C TRP A 4 1.85 22.96 40.28
N LYS A 5 2.25 22.74 41.54
CA LYS A 5 3.65 22.48 41.88
C LYS A 5 4.18 21.25 41.13
N GLN A 6 3.46 20.14 41.20
CA GLN A 6 3.82 18.91 40.50
C GLN A 6 3.91 19.11 38.98
N TYR A 7 2.87 19.68 38.35
CA TYR A 7 2.87 19.91 36.90
C TYR A 7 4.03 20.80 36.44
N ILE A 8 4.31 21.87 37.18
CA ILE A 8 5.42 22.80 36.87
C ILE A 8 6.76 22.07 36.96
N GLU A 9 6.98 21.30 38.04
CA GLU A 9 8.20 20.53 38.26
C GLU A 9 8.43 19.48 37.17
N GLU A 10 7.39 18.76 36.77
CA GLU A 10 7.48 17.68 35.77
C GLU A 10 7.60 18.19 34.32
N HIS A 11 6.90 19.28 33.98
CA HIS A 11 6.73 19.67 32.58
C HIS A 11 7.34 21.02 32.19
N LEU A 12 7.49 21.97 33.13
CA LEU A 12 7.95 23.34 32.82
C LEU A 12 9.40 23.62 33.26
N LEU A 13 9.84 23.06 34.39
CA LEU A 13 11.18 23.30 34.92
C LEU A 13 12.27 22.56 34.13
N LYS A 14 13.46 23.17 34.08
CA LYS A 14 14.68 22.53 33.56
C LYS A 14 15.56 22.04 34.72
N LYS A 15 16.63 21.31 34.37
CA LYS A 15 17.63 20.85 35.34
C LYS A 15 18.18 22.01 36.18
N HIS A 16 18.20 21.85 37.50
CA HIS A 16 18.62 22.85 38.49
C HIS A 16 17.71 24.08 38.59
N GLU A 17 16.48 24.00 38.09
CA GLU A 17 15.45 25.01 38.32
C GLU A 17 14.48 24.54 39.41
N GLU A 18 14.04 25.47 40.26
CA GLU A 18 13.07 25.26 41.34
C GLU A 18 11.97 26.33 41.23
N ILE A 19 10.81 26.07 41.84
CA ILE A 19 9.68 27.00 41.90
C ILE A 19 9.60 27.65 43.29
N GLU A 20 9.63 28.98 43.34
CA GLU A 20 9.48 29.80 44.55
C GLU A 20 8.14 30.53 44.47
N TRP A 21 7.16 30.12 45.28
CA TRP A 21 5.83 30.74 45.30
C TRP A 21 5.88 32.09 46.02
N ILE A 22 5.09 33.05 45.54
CA ILE A 22 4.94 34.37 46.15
C ILE A 22 3.59 34.40 46.85
N ASP A 23 3.59 34.57 48.17
CA ASP A 23 2.36 34.76 48.95
C ASP A 23 1.73 36.09 48.54
N ALA A 24 0.56 36.01 47.90
CA ALA A 24 -0.24 37.17 47.54
C ALA A 24 -1.72 36.79 47.72
N GLU A 25 -2.37 37.41 48.70
CA GLU A 25 -3.72 37.04 49.14
C GLU A 25 -4.83 37.53 48.17
N GLU A 26 -4.57 38.55 47.33
CA GLU A 26 -5.67 39.30 46.68
C GLU A 26 -6.00 38.95 45.22
N ASP A 27 -5.21 38.14 44.49
CA ASP A 27 -5.49 37.81 43.07
C ASP A 27 -6.10 36.41 42.88
N ASP A 28 -6.93 36.18 41.86
CA ASP A 28 -7.41 34.85 41.42
C ASP A 28 -6.30 33.96 40.79
N VAL A 29 -5.04 34.41 40.87
CA VAL A 29 -3.87 33.84 40.21
C VAL A 29 -2.71 33.73 41.22
N PHE A 30 -2.07 32.56 41.30
CA PHE A 30 -0.81 32.40 42.00
C PHE A 30 0.34 32.98 41.17
N LYS A 31 1.25 33.69 41.84
CA LYS A 31 2.50 34.19 41.26
C LYS A 31 3.66 33.37 41.80
N ALA A 32 4.61 33.03 40.94
CA ALA A 32 5.80 32.29 41.33
C ALA A 32 7.02 32.75 40.55
N TYR A 33 8.21 32.52 41.11
CA TYR A 33 9.47 32.62 40.40
C TYR A 33 10.01 31.23 40.05
N ILE A 34 10.50 31.08 38.82
CA ILE A 34 11.44 30.00 38.50
C ILE A 34 12.83 30.50 38.89
N VAL A 35 13.50 29.79 39.78
CA VAL A 35 14.86 30.10 40.24
C VAL A 35 15.84 29.03 39.81
N LYS A 36 17.06 29.42 39.41
CA LYS A 36 18.17 28.48 39.21
C LYS A 36 18.95 28.37 40.49
N ARG A 37 19.12 27.15 40.99
CA ARG A 37 19.93 26.88 42.18
C ARG A 37 21.08 25.93 41.85
N THR A 38 22.29 26.44 41.99
CA THR A 38 23.53 25.65 41.96
C THR A 38 24.34 25.99 43.21
N PRO A 39 25.38 25.20 43.56
CA PRO A 39 26.22 25.49 44.72
C PRO A 39 26.83 26.91 44.75
N ARG A 40 26.91 27.59 43.60
CA ARG A 40 27.51 28.92 43.47
C ARG A 40 26.54 29.99 42.94
N THR A 41 25.28 29.66 42.67
CA THR A 41 24.37 30.59 41.97
C THR A 41 22.94 30.43 42.45
N TYR A 42 22.37 31.56 42.88
CA TYR A 42 20.93 31.74 43.06
C TYR A 42 20.48 32.85 42.11
N ARG A 43 19.55 32.54 41.19
CA ARG A 43 19.05 33.53 40.24
C ARG A 43 17.61 33.30 39.84
N ARG A 44 16.79 34.35 39.91
CA ARG A 44 15.43 34.37 39.34
C ARG A 44 15.51 34.41 37.82
N ILE A 45 14.97 33.40 37.15
CA ILE A 45 15.00 33.25 35.69
C ILE A 45 13.71 33.72 35.05
N ALA A 46 12.58 33.45 35.69
CA ALA A 46 11.28 33.80 35.14
C ALA A 46 10.26 34.03 36.24
N ARG A 47 9.22 34.78 35.92
CA ARG A 47 8.00 34.90 36.73
C ARG A 47 6.87 34.17 36.03
N LEU A 48 6.08 33.44 36.80
CA LEU A 48 4.90 32.70 36.35
C LEU A 48 3.65 33.26 37.00
N TRP A 49 2.57 33.20 36.23
CA TRP A 49 1.20 33.41 36.69
C TRP A 49 0.40 32.18 36.32
N VAL A 50 -0.27 31.58 37.31
CA VAL A 50 -1.09 30.37 37.15
C VAL A 50 -2.38 30.50 37.95
N SER A 51 -3.46 29.86 37.52
CA SER A 51 -4.75 29.98 38.21
C SER A 51 -4.70 29.51 39.67
N LYS A 52 -5.42 30.20 40.56
CA LYS A 52 -5.74 29.66 41.90
C LYS A 52 -6.85 28.60 41.85
N ARG A 53 -7.69 28.62 40.82
CA ARG A 53 -8.79 27.65 40.67
C ARG A 53 -8.21 26.27 40.39
N THR A 54 -8.57 25.31 41.24
CA THR A 54 -8.14 23.91 41.12
C THR A 54 -9.12 23.06 40.31
N ASN A 55 -10.30 23.60 39.98
CA ASN A 55 -11.28 22.89 39.19
C ASN A 55 -10.87 22.98 37.71
N VAL A 56 -10.33 21.86 37.20
CA VAL A 56 -10.12 21.67 35.77
C VAL A 56 -11.48 21.75 35.10
N THR A 57 -11.70 22.79 34.30
CA THR A 57 -12.90 22.90 33.45
C THR A 57 -12.98 21.69 32.53
N THR A 58 -14.09 20.97 32.56
CA THR A 58 -14.39 19.83 31.68
C THR A 58 -14.89 20.24 30.31
N SER A 59 -15.14 21.54 30.10
CA SER A 59 -15.54 22.10 28.82
C SER A 59 -14.41 22.06 27.80
N LYS A 60 -14.74 21.79 26.53
CA LYS A 60 -13.80 21.87 25.41
C LYS A 60 -13.14 23.26 25.38
N PRO A 61 -11.79 23.36 25.24
CA PRO A 61 -11.12 24.64 25.09
C PRO A 61 -11.42 25.26 23.72
N ASP A 62 -11.32 26.59 23.65
CA ASP A 62 -11.57 27.33 22.41
C ASP A 62 -10.65 26.88 21.26
N ASP A 63 -11.20 26.82 20.05
CA ASP A 63 -10.48 26.36 18.87
C ASP A 63 -9.25 27.25 18.56
N ILE A 64 -9.29 28.54 18.91
CA ILE A 64 -8.17 29.49 18.78
C ILE A 64 -6.99 29.02 19.65
N LEU A 65 -7.27 28.60 20.89
CA LEU A 65 -6.27 28.13 21.82
C LEU A 65 -5.64 26.81 21.34
N ILE A 66 -6.46 25.86 20.87
CA ILE A 66 -6.00 24.59 20.29
C ILE A 66 -5.08 24.85 19.09
N LYS A 67 -5.49 25.74 18.16
CA LYS A 67 -4.72 26.11 16.96
C LYS A 67 -3.38 26.78 17.28
N THR A 68 -3.26 27.45 18.42
CA THR A 68 -2.02 28.10 18.84
C THR A 68 -0.89 27.08 19.13
N ARG A 69 -1.24 25.82 19.41
CA ARG A 69 -0.30 24.71 19.68
C ARG A 69 0.74 25.11 20.72
N LEU A 70 0.27 25.57 21.89
CA LEU A 70 1.15 25.90 23.01
C LEU A 70 2.02 24.70 23.38
N SER A 71 3.17 24.96 24.00
CA SER A 71 4.07 23.91 24.46
C SER A 71 4.36 24.11 25.94
N THR A 72 4.85 23.07 26.60
CA THR A 72 5.29 23.14 28.01
C THR A 72 6.66 23.82 28.16
N ARG A 73 7.46 23.95 27.09
CA ARG A 73 8.86 24.44 27.18
C ARG A 73 9.14 25.76 26.48
N LYS A 74 8.46 26.05 25.37
CA LYS A 74 8.69 27.23 24.53
C LYS A 74 7.51 28.20 24.67
N ILE A 75 7.81 29.42 25.13
CA ILE A 75 6.83 30.50 25.22
C ILE A 75 6.33 30.87 23.82
N LYS A 76 5.04 31.13 23.72
CA LYS A 76 4.41 31.63 22.49
C LYS A 76 3.53 32.83 22.81
N ARG A 77 3.44 33.77 21.88
CA ARG A 77 2.43 34.83 21.93
C ARG A 77 1.11 34.25 21.43
N ILE A 78 0.01 34.68 22.03
CA ILE A 78 -1.34 34.32 21.60
C ILE A 78 -1.97 35.57 21.00
N SER A 79 -2.62 35.42 19.84
CA SER A 79 -3.39 36.49 19.20
C SER A 79 -4.86 36.25 19.51
N ALA A 80 -5.29 36.73 20.68
CA ALA A 80 -6.66 36.71 21.16
C ALA A 80 -6.91 37.98 21.97
N ASP A 81 -8.18 38.32 22.20
CA ASP A 81 -8.50 39.46 23.06
C ASP A 81 -8.09 39.21 24.53
N SER A 82 -7.95 40.30 25.29
CA SER A 82 -7.48 40.26 26.67
C SER A 82 -8.42 39.48 27.60
N ASN A 83 -9.71 39.44 27.30
CA ASN A 83 -10.70 38.75 28.13
C ASN A 83 -10.56 37.22 27.96
N ALA A 84 -10.47 36.74 26.72
CA ALA A 84 -10.23 35.33 26.42
C ALA A 84 -8.91 34.83 27.02
N ILE A 85 -7.84 35.64 26.94
CA ILE A 85 -6.55 35.29 27.57
C ILE A 85 -6.69 35.21 29.10
N HIS A 86 -7.44 36.13 29.71
CA HIS A 86 -7.69 36.12 31.14
C HIS A 86 -8.50 34.89 31.56
N ASP A 87 -9.58 34.58 30.84
CA ASP A 87 -10.42 33.40 31.09
C ASP A 87 -9.62 32.10 30.92
N TRP A 88 -8.79 32.01 29.88
CA TRP A 88 -7.92 30.85 29.69
C TRP A 88 -6.89 30.67 30.80
N LEU A 89 -6.35 31.78 31.32
CA LEU A 89 -5.43 31.78 32.45
C LEU A 89 -6.15 31.29 33.71
N LEU A 90 -7.34 31.82 34.00
CA LEU A 90 -8.14 31.46 35.18
C LEU A 90 -8.66 30.02 35.14
N ALA A 91 -8.99 29.50 33.96
CA ALA A 91 -9.37 28.10 33.78
C ALA A 91 -8.17 27.14 33.75
N GLY A 92 -6.94 27.66 33.85
CA GLY A 92 -5.72 26.84 33.90
C GLY A 92 -5.33 26.21 32.56
N TRP A 93 -5.88 26.71 31.45
CA TRP A 93 -5.51 26.27 30.10
C TRP A 93 -4.12 26.77 29.69
N ILE A 94 -3.73 27.95 30.18
CA ILE A 94 -2.44 28.58 29.88
C ILE A 94 -1.69 28.97 31.15
N VAL A 95 -0.37 29.11 31.00
CA VAL A 95 0.53 29.68 32.01
C VAL A 95 1.20 30.89 31.38
N ARG A 96 1.04 32.07 31.99
CA ARG A 96 1.80 33.25 31.55
C ARG A 96 3.20 33.18 32.15
N LYS A 97 4.21 33.39 31.31
CA LYS A 97 5.62 33.36 31.67
C LYS A 97 6.32 34.62 31.18
N VAL A 98 6.97 35.32 32.11
CA VAL A 98 7.88 36.44 31.82
C VAL A 98 9.29 35.99 32.14
N VAL A 99 10.15 35.96 31.14
CA VAL A 99 11.57 35.64 31.29
C VAL A 99 12.31 36.89 31.73
N LEU A 100 13.17 36.75 32.74
CA LEU A 100 13.93 37.83 33.35
C LEU A 100 15.37 37.82 32.82
N SER A 101 16.00 38.99 32.86
CA SER A 101 17.40 39.17 32.49
C SER A 101 18.33 38.59 33.56
N ASN A 102 19.65 38.65 33.34
CA ASN A 102 20.63 38.14 34.29
C ASN A 102 20.56 38.85 35.66
N ASP A 103 20.01 40.06 35.72
CA ASP A 103 19.75 40.81 36.95
C ASP A 103 18.59 40.24 37.80
N GLY A 104 17.83 39.28 37.27
CA GLY A 104 16.67 38.67 37.93
C GLY A 104 15.50 39.62 38.15
N ARG A 105 15.46 40.77 37.48
CA ARG A 105 14.43 41.82 37.65
C ARG A 105 13.85 42.30 36.32
N THR A 106 14.70 42.54 35.32
CA THR A 106 14.28 43.16 34.06
C THR A 106 13.60 42.14 33.14
N PRO A 107 12.35 42.38 32.68
CA PRO A 107 11.68 41.51 31.72
C PRO A 107 12.39 41.54 30.35
N VAL A 108 12.71 40.36 29.81
CA VAL A 108 13.33 40.20 28.48
C VAL A 108 12.33 39.73 27.45
N SER A 109 11.44 38.81 27.83
CA SER A 109 10.41 38.31 26.95
C SER A 109 9.20 37.82 27.74
N GLU A 110 8.06 37.84 27.07
CA GLU A 110 6.79 37.41 27.64
C GLU A 110 6.05 36.53 26.65
N GLY A 111 5.38 35.51 27.17
CA GLY A 111 4.41 34.74 26.43
C GLY A 111 3.72 33.72 27.32
N TYR A 112 3.11 32.74 26.66
CA TYR A 112 2.27 31.74 27.28
C TYR A 112 2.79 30.34 27.01
N LEU A 113 2.63 29.46 27.99
CA LEU A 113 2.89 28.04 27.94
C LEU A 113 1.58 27.26 28.12
N MET A 114 1.63 25.98 27.79
CA MET A 114 0.51 25.05 28.02
C MET A 114 0.30 24.86 29.53
N GLY A 115 -0.92 25.10 30.01
CA GLY A 115 -1.34 24.78 31.36
C GLY A 115 -1.80 23.32 31.51
N PRO A 116 -1.96 22.83 32.76
CA PRO A 116 -2.32 21.45 33.07
C PRO A 116 -3.69 21.07 32.52
N ALA A 117 -4.67 21.98 32.48
CA ALA A 117 -5.98 21.69 31.90
C ALA A 117 -5.86 21.39 30.40
N LEU A 118 -5.08 22.19 29.66
CA LEU A 118 -4.86 21.99 28.23
C LEU A 118 -4.04 20.73 27.95
N PHE A 119 -3.02 20.48 28.77
CA PHE A 119 -2.22 19.27 28.68
C PHE A 119 -3.06 18.01 28.86
N ASN A 120 -3.84 17.94 29.95
CA ASN A 120 -4.72 16.81 30.23
C ASN A 120 -5.78 16.62 29.15
N TYR A 121 -6.37 17.71 28.64
CA TYR A 121 -7.33 17.64 27.54
C TYR A 121 -6.71 17.03 26.28
N LEU A 122 -5.51 17.47 25.88
CA LEU A 122 -4.84 16.97 24.68
C LEU A 122 -4.39 15.51 24.83
N GLU A 123 -3.91 15.11 26.01
CA GLU A 123 -3.59 13.71 26.29
C GLU A 123 -4.86 12.84 26.30
N ASN A 124 -5.95 13.28 26.91
CA ASN A 124 -7.23 12.56 26.88
C ASN A 124 -7.75 12.40 25.45
N GLU A 125 -7.73 13.47 24.62
CA GLU A 125 -8.09 13.41 23.20
C GLU A 125 -7.24 12.40 22.43
N LYS A 126 -5.94 12.32 22.73
CA LYS A 126 -5.03 11.36 22.12
C LYS A 126 -5.36 9.93 22.55
N GLN A 127 -5.62 9.71 23.84
CA GLN A 127 -6.02 8.40 24.36
C GLN A 127 -7.37 7.95 23.79
N LEU A 128 -8.35 8.84 23.71
CA LEU A 128 -9.64 8.57 23.09
C LEU A 128 -9.49 8.13 21.63
N LYS A 129 -8.63 8.79 20.85
CA LYS A 129 -8.34 8.39 19.46
C LYS A 129 -7.69 7.02 19.36
N ILE A 130 -6.74 6.70 20.26
CA ILE A 130 -6.12 5.38 20.32
C ILE A 130 -7.17 4.32 20.67
N GLN A 131 -7.98 4.58 21.70
CA GLN A 131 -9.04 3.68 22.14
C GLN A 131 -10.10 3.45 21.05
N GLN A 132 -10.46 4.49 20.30
CA GLN A 132 -11.34 4.36 19.13
C GLN A 132 -10.74 3.45 18.06
N GLN A 133 -9.45 3.57 17.77
CA GLN A 133 -8.77 2.68 16.81
C GLN A 133 -8.71 1.24 17.32
N GLU A 134 -8.41 1.04 18.61
CA GLU A 134 -8.40 -0.28 19.25
C GLU A 134 -9.78 -0.94 19.21
N ASN A 135 -10.84 -0.18 19.52
CA ASN A 135 -12.21 -0.67 19.43
C ASN A 135 -12.57 -1.04 18.00
N ARG A 136 -12.17 -0.23 17.02
CA ARG A 136 -12.39 -0.53 15.59
C ARG A 136 -11.66 -1.80 15.16
N PHE A 137 -10.43 -2.00 15.63
CA PHE A 137 -9.66 -3.22 15.38
C PHE A 137 -10.35 -4.45 15.97
N LYS A 138 -10.82 -4.36 17.22
CA LYS A 138 -11.59 -5.43 17.88
C LYS A 138 -12.88 -5.76 17.12
N ASN A 139 -13.60 -4.76 16.61
CA ASN A 139 -14.80 -5.00 15.81
C ASN A 139 -14.47 -5.79 14.54
N TYR A 140 -13.42 -5.43 13.81
CA TYR A 140 -12.99 -6.20 12.64
C TYR A 140 -12.57 -7.63 13.01
N GLN A 141 -11.89 -7.84 14.14
CA GLN A 141 -11.58 -9.20 14.62
C GLN A 141 -12.86 -10.01 14.92
N GLN A 142 -13.88 -9.38 15.50
CA GLN A 142 -15.16 -10.04 15.75
C GLN A 142 -15.87 -10.42 14.44
N GLU A 143 -15.83 -9.55 13.43
CA GLU A 143 -16.40 -9.85 12.11
C GLU A 143 -15.63 -10.99 11.42
N LEU A 144 -14.30 -10.99 11.49
CA LEU A 144 -13.48 -12.08 10.96
C LEU A 144 -13.75 -13.43 11.66
N ARG A 145 -14.01 -13.45 12.96
CA ARG A 145 -14.39 -14.68 13.69
C ARG A 145 -15.67 -15.34 13.18
N GLN A 146 -16.55 -14.56 12.53
CA GLN A 146 -17.79 -15.09 11.95
C GLN A 146 -17.59 -15.68 10.55
N VAL A 147 -16.39 -15.56 9.99
CA VAL A 147 -16.05 -16.09 8.67
C VAL A 147 -15.65 -17.55 8.82
N VAL A 148 -16.36 -18.42 8.10
CA VAL A 148 -15.98 -19.83 7.92
C VAL A 148 -15.55 -20.01 6.48
N LEU A 149 -14.26 -20.29 6.27
CA LEU A 149 -13.72 -20.60 4.96
C LEU A 149 -13.76 -22.12 4.70
N PRO A 150 -14.04 -22.56 3.46
CA PRO A 150 -13.86 -23.96 3.08
C PRO A 150 -12.42 -24.45 3.30
N ASN A 151 -12.25 -25.77 3.50
CA ASN A 151 -10.97 -26.40 3.80
C ASN A 151 -9.86 -26.10 2.77
N GLU A 152 -10.22 -25.84 1.52
CA GLU A 152 -9.28 -25.44 0.46
C GLU A 152 -8.52 -24.12 0.78
N PHE A 153 -9.06 -23.28 1.67
CA PHE A 153 -8.45 -22.04 2.14
C PHE A 153 -7.75 -22.17 3.50
N ASN A 154 -7.41 -23.37 3.96
CA ASN A 154 -6.80 -23.59 5.29
C ASN A 154 -5.56 -22.72 5.57
N ARG A 155 -4.74 -22.41 4.55
CA ARG A 155 -3.60 -21.50 4.72
C ARG A 155 -4.04 -20.06 4.96
N PHE A 156 -4.99 -19.57 4.18
CA PHE A 156 -5.56 -18.24 4.36
C PHE A 156 -6.27 -18.13 5.71
N GLN A 157 -6.99 -19.17 6.13
CA GLN A 157 -7.61 -19.26 7.45
C GLN A 157 -6.58 -19.09 8.58
N LYS A 158 -5.39 -19.70 8.49
CA LYS A 158 -4.32 -19.49 9.50
C LYS A 158 -3.90 -18.03 9.62
N HIS A 159 -3.86 -17.29 8.52
CA HIS A 159 -3.56 -15.85 8.57
C HIS A 159 -4.69 -15.04 9.21
N ILE A 160 -5.94 -15.40 8.93
CA ILE A 160 -7.11 -14.82 9.60
C ILE A 160 -7.08 -15.12 11.10
N ASP A 161 -6.81 -16.36 11.49
CA ASP A 161 -6.70 -16.78 12.89
C ASP A 161 -5.58 -16.02 13.62
N TYR A 162 -4.43 -15.83 12.96
CA TYR A 162 -3.35 -15.00 13.48
C TYR A 162 -3.81 -13.56 13.72
N LEU A 163 -4.45 -12.91 12.74
CA LEU A 163 -4.99 -11.55 12.88
C LEU A 163 -6.05 -11.45 13.99
N ILE A 164 -6.82 -12.50 14.23
CA ILE A 164 -7.79 -12.60 15.33
C ILE A 164 -7.11 -12.76 16.70
N SER A 165 -5.92 -13.36 16.74
CA SER A 165 -5.21 -13.69 17.97
C SER A 165 -4.37 -12.55 18.54
N ILE A 166 -3.87 -11.66 17.69
CA ILE A 166 -2.98 -10.57 18.09
C ILE A 166 -3.74 -9.37 18.69
N ASP A 167 -3.04 -8.58 19.51
CA ASP A 167 -3.55 -7.31 20.00
C ASP A 167 -3.22 -6.15 19.04
N TYR A 168 -3.78 -4.96 19.34
CA TYR A 168 -3.58 -3.78 18.50
C TYR A 168 -2.13 -3.28 18.50
N GLN A 169 -1.38 -3.46 19.60
CA GLN A 169 0.01 -3.02 19.69
C GLN A 169 0.90 -3.89 18.80
N THR A 170 0.71 -5.22 18.85
CA THR A 170 1.36 -6.17 17.93
C THR A 170 0.99 -5.86 16.49
N PHE A 171 -0.29 -5.65 16.19
CA PHE A 171 -0.76 -5.32 14.83
C PHE A 171 -0.09 -4.07 14.23
N LYS A 172 0.15 -3.04 15.04
CA LYS A 172 0.85 -1.82 14.59
C LYS A 172 2.29 -2.05 14.16
N GLN A 173 2.95 -3.06 14.73
CA GLN A 173 4.36 -3.37 14.51
C GLN A 173 4.58 -4.58 13.60
N ASP A 174 3.50 -5.25 13.23
CA ASP A 174 3.53 -6.50 12.49
C ASP A 174 4.26 -6.37 11.15
N SER A 175 5.29 -7.18 10.91
CA SER A 175 6.04 -7.19 9.66
C SER A 175 5.27 -7.84 8.50
N PHE A 176 4.21 -8.59 8.80
CA PHE A 176 3.38 -9.29 7.82
C PHE A 176 2.68 -8.35 6.83
N LEU A 177 2.30 -7.15 7.27
CA LEU A 177 1.52 -6.18 6.49
C LEU A 177 2.36 -5.11 5.80
N LYS A 178 3.52 -5.47 5.23
CA LYS A 178 4.51 -4.56 4.64
C LYS A 178 4.86 -3.38 5.58
N ASP A 179 5.75 -2.49 5.19
CA ASP A 179 6.04 -1.27 5.97
C ASP A 179 4.93 -0.21 5.86
N TRP A 180 3.66 -0.65 5.82
CA TRP A 180 2.52 0.24 5.70
C TRP A 180 2.23 1.00 7.00
N PRO A 181 1.80 2.28 6.91
CA PRO A 181 1.33 3.00 8.09
C PRO A 181 0.07 2.33 8.67
N VAL A 182 -0.12 2.46 9.98
CA VAL A 182 -1.23 1.83 10.73
C VAL A 182 -2.60 2.11 10.10
N SER A 183 -2.84 3.32 9.60
CA SER A 183 -4.10 3.69 8.93
C SER A 183 -4.40 2.84 7.70
N LYS A 184 -3.36 2.49 6.92
CA LYS A 184 -3.48 1.63 5.75
C LYS A 184 -3.64 0.16 6.14
N ARG A 185 -2.93 -0.30 7.18
CA ARG A 185 -3.11 -1.64 7.75
C ARG A 185 -4.55 -1.85 8.22
N MET A 186 -5.11 -0.88 8.95
CA MET A 186 -6.52 -0.90 9.38
C MET A 186 -7.49 -0.93 8.19
N ARG A 187 -7.19 -0.17 7.13
CA ARG A 187 -7.99 -0.17 5.89
C ARG A 187 -7.92 -1.50 5.15
N PHE A 188 -6.77 -2.17 5.18
CA PHE A 188 -6.62 -3.50 4.60
C PHE A 188 -7.38 -4.55 5.40
N LEU A 189 -7.37 -4.46 6.73
CA LEU A 189 -8.17 -5.33 7.59
C LEU A 189 -9.67 -5.17 7.30
N GLU A 190 -10.14 -3.93 7.16
CA GLU A 190 -11.52 -3.63 6.74
C GLU A 190 -11.83 -4.19 5.34
N PHE A 191 -10.87 -4.14 4.40
CA PHE A 191 -10.99 -4.76 3.08
C PHE A 191 -11.14 -6.30 3.18
N LEU A 192 -10.36 -6.96 4.04
CA LEU A 192 -10.49 -8.41 4.29
C LEU A 192 -11.86 -8.76 4.87
N VAL A 193 -12.36 -7.99 5.84
CA VAL A 193 -13.70 -8.17 6.38
C VAL A 193 -14.75 -8.01 5.28
N ALA A 194 -14.65 -6.95 4.47
CA ALA A 194 -15.60 -6.65 3.41
C ALA A 194 -15.65 -7.75 2.33
N ILE A 195 -14.50 -8.23 1.85
CA ILE A 195 -14.44 -9.27 0.80
C ILE A 195 -14.99 -10.61 1.32
N LEU A 196 -14.65 -10.99 2.55
CA LEU A 196 -15.12 -12.23 3.16
C LEU A 196 -16.63 -12.18 3.44
N THR A 197 -17.14 -11.02 3.84
CA THR A 197 -18.57 -10.79 4.05
C THR A 197 -19.36 -10.86 2.74
N LEU A 198 -18.83 -10.27 1.65
CA LEU A 198 -19.45 -10.36 0.33
C LEU A 198 -19.45 -11.80 -0.21
N ARG A 199 -18.34 -12.53 -0.06
CA ARG A 199 -18.23 -13.94 -0.47
C ARG A 199 -19.30 -14.84 0.16
N ARG A 200 -19.71 -14.57 1.40
CA ARG A 200 -20.80 -15.33 2.04
C ARG A 200 -22.13 -15.18 1.32
N SER A 201 -22.33 -14.06 0.62
CA SER A 201 -23.58 -13.72 -0.07
C SER A 201 -23.53 -14.00 -1.57
N LYS A 202 -22.33 -13.97 -2.18
CA LYS A 202 -22.13 -14.15 -3.62
C LYS A 202 -20.94 -15.06 -3.90
N SER A 203 -21.13 -16.02 -4.82
CA SER A 203 -20.06 -16.88 -5.34
C SER A 203 -19.04 -16.12 -6.19
N THR A 204 -19.48 -15.05 -6.86
CA THR A 204 -18.66 -14.22 -7.75
C THR A 204 -19.05 -12.74 -7.62
N PHE A 205 -18.08 -11.85 -7.68
CA PHE A 205 -18.27 -10.41 -7.54
C PHE A 205 -17.10 -9.62 -8.15
N ASP A 206 -17.34 -8.34 -8.45
CA ASP A 206 -16.31 -7.40 -8.89
C ASP A 206 -15.71 -6.59 -7.74
N PHE A 207 -14.51 -6.03 -7.96
CA PHE A 207 -13.77 -5.26 -6.94
C PHE A 207 -14.59 -4.11 -6.33
N LYS A 208 -15.33 -3.37 -7.17
CA LYS A 208 -16.16 -2.24 -6.72
C LYS A 208 -17.36 -2.69 -5.88
N GLU A 209 -17.81 -3.93 -6.04
CA GLU A 209 -18.91 -4.47 -5.24
C GLU A 209 -18.50 -4.69 -3.79
N ILE A 210 -17.21 -4.97 -3.52
CA ILE A 210 -16.70 -5.18 -2.15
C ILE A 210 -17.04 -3.96 -1.28
N GLY A 211 -16.66 -2.76 -1.73
CA GLY A 211 -16.97 -1.52 -1.02
C GLY A 211 -18.46 -1.16 -1.07
N ALA A 212 -19.12 -1.32 -2.22
CA ALA A 212 -20.54 -0.98 -2.37
C ALA A 212 -21.43 -1.79 -1.42
N PHE A 213 -21.17 -3.09 -1.31
CA PHE A 213 -21.93 -4.01 -0.46
C PHE A 213 -21.68 -3.76 1.03
N TYR A 214 -20.43 -3.49 1.40
CA TYR A 214 -20.04 -3.32 2.80
C TYR A 214 -20.50 -1.98 3.38
N PHE A 215 -20.26 -0.86 2.68
CA PHE A 215 -20.59 0.48 3.20
C PHE A 215 -22.03 0.92 2.94
N LYS A 216 -22.68 0.40 1.89
CA LYS A 216 -24.09 0.70 1.53
C LYS A 216 -24.43 2.20 1.44
N GLU A 217 -23.45 3.01 1.09
CA GLU A 217 -23.59 4.46 0.96
C GLU A 217 -22.98 4.99 -0.35
N ILE A 218 -23.37 6.21 -0.73
CA ILE A 218 -22.81 6.88 -1.91
C ILE A 218 -21.30 7.02 -1.73
N GLY A 219 -20.54 6.51 -2.71
CA GLY A 219 -19.07 6.51 -2.66
C GLY A 219 -18.46 5.24 -2.05
N GLY A 220 -19.25 4.35 -1.45
CA GLY A 220 -18.79 3.08 -0.87
C GLY A 220 -17.98 2.22 -1.85
N SER A 221 -18.37 2.21 -3.13
CA SER A 221 -17.69 1.47 -4.21
C SER A 221 -16.26 1.94 -4.51
N LYS A 222 -15.86 3.13 -4.04
CA LYS A 222 -14.54 3.73 -4.28
C LYS A 222 -13.64 3.73 -3.05
N VAL A 223 -14.13 3.27 -1.89
CA VAL A 223 -13.40 3.35 -0.60
C VAL A 223 -12.03 2.65 -0.67
N PHE A 224 -11.91 1.60 -1.48
CA PHE A 224 -10.68 0.82 -1.61
C PHE A 224 -9.86 1.17 -2.88
N ASP A 225 -10.35 2.04 -3.76
CA ASP A 225 -9.71 2.32 -5.07
C ASP A 225 -8.27 2.82 -4.90
N ARG A 226 -8.03 3.67 -3.89
CA ARG A 226 -6.72 4.28 -3.62
C ARG A 226 -5.60 3.25 -3.39
N TYR A 227 -5.93 2.08 -2.84
CA TYR A 227 -4.95 1.06 -2.46
C TYR A 227 -5.19 -0.27 -3.18
N LYS A 228 -5.96 -0.25 -4.26
CA LYS A 228 -6.43 -1.45 -4.98
C LYS A 228 -5.30 -2.43 -5.28
N ASP A 229 -4.29 -2.01 -6.04
CA ASP A 229 -3.24 -2.92 -6.52
C ASP A 229 -2.47 -3.53 -5.35
N GLU A 230 -2.11 -2.70 -4.36
CA GLU A 230 -1.39 -3.15 -3.17
C GLU A 230 -2.20 -4.11 -2.30
N PHE A 231 -3.51 -3.90 -2.18
CA PHE A 231 -4.40 -4.79 -1.44
C PHE A 231 -4.60 -6.12 -2.15
N ILE A 232 -4.74 -6.10 -3.48
CA ILE A 232 -4.83 -7.31 -4.30
C ILE A 232 -3.54 -8.12 -4.21
N THR A 233 -2.36 -7.49 -4.35
CA THR A 233 -1.07 -8.20 -4.21
C THR A 233 -0.88 -8.78 -2.80
N GLN A 234 -1.31 -8.08 -1.76
CA GLN A 234 -1.24 -8.61 -0.40
C GLN A 234 -2.22 -9.78 -0.19
N LEU A 235 -3.41 -9.71 -0.80
CA LEU A 235 -4.39 -10.79 -0.79
C LEU A 235 -3.88 -12.03 -1.54
N GLU A 236 -3.24 -11.85 -2.70
CA GLU A 236 -2.57 -12.92 -3.44
C GLU A 236 -1.49 -13.60 -2.60
N THR A 237 -0.71 -12.80 -1.86
CA THR A 237 0.33 -13.32 -0.95
C THR A 237 -0.30 -14.16 0.17
N LEU A 238 -1.41 -13.69 0.74
CA LEU A 238 -2.17 -14.39 1.78
C LEU A 238 -2.81 -15.69 1.30
N LEU A 239 -3.31 -15.71 0.06
CA LEU A 239 -3.95 -16.86 -0.54
C LEU A 239 -2.94 -17.88 -1.08
N HIS A 240 -1.75 -17.42 -1.45
CA HIS A 240 -0.82 -18.13 -2.35
C HIS A 240 -1.49 -18.54 -3.67
N ASP A 241 -2.53 -17.82 -4.08
CA ASP A 241 -3.31 -18.06 -5.28
C ASP A 241 -4.01 -16.77 -5.71
N SER A 242 -4.66 -16.80 -6.87
CA SER A 242 -5.44 -15.70 -7.37
C SER A 242 -6.66 -15.40 -6.48
N PRO A 243 -7.02 -14.13 -6.24
CA PRO A 243 -8.25 -13.74 -5.54
C PRO A 243 -9.51 -14.22 -6.25
N LYS A 244 -9.41 -14.64 -7.51
CA LYS A 244 -10.48 -15.32 -8.26
C LYS A 244 -10.99 -16.56 -7.51
N THR A 245 -10.15 -17.24 -6.75
CA THR A 245 -10.54 -18.36 -5.88
C THR A 245 -11.55 -17.95 -4.80
N LEU A 246 -11.51 -16.71 -4.33
CA LEU A 246 -12.49 -16.15 -3.40
C LEU A 246 -13.76 -15.61 -4.10
N GLY A 247 -13.84 -15.69 -5.43
CA GLY A 247 -14.95 -15.16 -6.22
C GLY A 247 -14.69 -13.78 -6.85
N LEU A 248 -13.51 -13.19 -6.67
CA LEU A 248 -13.19 -11.89 -7.28
C LEU A 248 -12.92 -12.05 -8.79
N MET A 249 -13.94 -11.82 -9.62
CA MET A 249 -13.91 -12.11 -11.06
C MET A 249 -13.19 -11.03 -11.85
N SER A 250 -13.56 -9.76 -11.63
CA SER A 250 -12.92 -8.63 -12.27
C SER A 250 -12.46 -7.59 -11.26
N LEU A 251 -11.31 -7.01 -11.58
CA LEU A 251 -10.82 -5.79 -10.96
C LEU A 251 -11.48 -4.53 -11.57
N GLY A 252 -12.53 -4.70 -12.37
CA GLY A 252 -13.17 -3.65 -13.17
C GLY A 252 -12.55 -3.47 -14.55
N SER A 253 -11.78 -4.44 -15.04
CA SER A 253 -11.25 -4.48 -16.40
C SER A 253 -11.24 -5.92 -16.92
N ILE A 254 -11.67 -6.11 -18.16
CA ILE A 254 -11.48 -7.36 -18.90
C ILE A 254 -10.05 -7.33 -19.46
N THR A 255 -9.27 -8.38 -19.21
CA THR A 255 -7.90 -8.46 -19.76
C THR A 255 -7.95 -9.26 -21.06
N PRO A 256 -7.78 -8.61 -22.23
CA PRO A 256 -7.64 -9.32 -23.49
C PRO A 256 -6.24 -9.94 -23.56
N ILE A 257 -6.15 -11.12 -24.19
CA ILE A 257 -4.91 -11.75 -24.59
C ILE A 257 -5.01 -11.92 -26.10
N TYR A 258 -4.17 -11.19 -26.82
CA TYR A 258 -4.17 -11.18 -28.28
C TYR A 258 -3.35 -12.34 -28.83
N PHE A 259 -3.85 -13.00 -29.86
CA PHE A 259 -3.15 -14.11 -30.50
C PHE A 259 -3.57 -14.26 -31.96
N SER A 260 -2.81 -15.04 -32.72
CA SER A 260 -3.14 -15.49 -34.07
C SER A 260 -2.67 -16.93 -34.24
N GLY A 261 -3.57 -17.81 -34.69
CA GLY A 261 -3.30 -19.24 -34.80
C GLY A 261 -4.57 -20.06 -34.59
N SER A 262 -4.48 -21.36 -34.85
CA SER A 262 -5.61 -22.28 -34.66
C SER A 262 -5.72 -22.72 -33.20
N ILE A 263 -6.78 -22.33 -32.50
CA ILE A 263 -7.08 -22.85 -31.16
C ILE A 263 -8.55 -23.25 -31.07
N LYS A 264 -8.85 -24.25 -30.25
CA LYS A 264 -10.19 -24.76 -30.05
C LYS A 264 -10.49 -24.87 -28.56
N GLY A 265 -11.60 -24.27 -28.15
CA GLY A 265 -12.22 -24.47 -26.85
C GLY A 265 -13.56 -25.19 -26.99
N LYS A 266 -14.24 -25.33 -25.86
CA LYS A 266 -15.61 -25.84 -25.77
C LYS A 266 -16.62 -24.89 -26.41
N PHE A 267 -16.41 -23.57 -26.28
CA PHE A 267 -17.38 -22.56 -26.70
C PHE A 267 -16.95 -21.76 -27.93
N ALA A 268 -15.67 -21.81 -28.31
CA ALA A 268 -15.15 -21.06 -29.45
C ALA A 268 -14.04 -21.82 -30.17
N THR A 269 -13.99 -21.70 -31.49
CA THR A 269 -12.89 -22.16 -32.33
C THR A 269 -12.36 -20.97 -33.11
N TYR A 270 -11.05 -20.83 -33.15
CA TYR A 270 -10.35 -19.76 -33.86
C TYR A 270 -9.42 -20.37 -34.89
N HIS A 271 -9.29 -19.71 -36.04
CA HIS A 271 -8.51 -20.18 -37.17
C HIS A 271 -7.41 -19.18 -37.55
N ILE A 272 -6.40 -19.68 -38.25
CA ILE A 272 -5.29 -18.88 -38.80
C ILE A 272 -5.83 -17.82 -39.76
N GLY A 273 -5.15 -16.66 -39.80
CA GLY A 273 -5.41 -15.59 -40.78
C GLY A 273 -6.24 -14.42 -40.28
N SER A 274 -6.49 -14.35 -38.97
CA SER A 274 -7.03 -13.16 -38.31
C SER A 274 -6.43 -13.01 -36.92
N LEU A 275 -6.43 -11.77 -36.43
CA LEU A 275 -6.06 -11.44 -35.06
C LEU A 275 -7.26 -11.71 -34.14
N HIS A 276 -7.05 -12.49 -33.09
CA HIS A 276 -8.07 -12.87 -32.13
C HIS A 276 -7.72 -12.34 -30.74
N ALA A 277 -8.71 -12.33 -29.86
CA ALA A 277 -8.52 -12.09 -28.43
C ALA A 277 -9.35 -13.07 -27.61
N VAL A 278 -8.72 -13.74 -26.65
CA VAL A 278 -9.42 -14.37 -25.53
C VAL A 278 -9.39 -13.44 -24.33
N THR A 279 -10.33 -13.60 -23.42
CA THR A 279 -10.37 -12.80 -22.19
C THR A 279 -10.10 -13.66 -20.98
N ASP A 280 -9.67 -13.02 -19.89
CA ASP A 280 -9.54 -13.68 -18.60
C ASP A 280 -10.86 -14.25 -18.05
N VAL A 281 -12.01 -13.77 -18.55
CA VAL A 281 -13.34 -14.34 -18.28
C VAL A 281 -13.58 -15.61 -19.11
N SER A 282 -13.18 -15.60 -20.39
CA SER A 282 -13.29 -16.78 -21.27
C SER A 282 -12.47 -17.93 -20.73
N LEU A 283 -11.24 -17.67 -20.27
CA LEU A 283 -10.33 -18.68 -19.71
C LEU A 283 -10.83 -19.32 -18.40
N LEU A 284 -11.75 -18.67 -17.69
CA LEU A 284 -12.36 -19.26 -16.49
C LEU A 284 -13.44 -20.28 -16.83
N LYS A 285 -14.09 -20.13 -17.99
CA LYS A 285 -15.22 -20.97 -18.40
C LYS A 285 -14.83 -22.01 -19.44
N ASP A 286 -13.76 -21.75 -20.18
CA ASP A 286 -13.32 -22.56 -21.30
C ASP A 286 -11.89 -23.08 -21.10
N ARG A 287 -11.57 -24.18 -21.76
CA ARG A 287 -10.23 -24.74 -21.84
C ARG A 287 -9.85 -24.82 -23.30
N PHE A 288 -8.79 -24.08 -23.67
CA PHE A 288 -8.33 -24.04 -25.04
C PHE A 288 -7.22 -25.06 -25.29
N GLU A 289 -7.29 -25.68 -26.46
CA GLU A 289 -6.32 -26.62 -27.01
C GLU A 289 -5.89 -26.13 -28.39
N THR A 290 -4.74 -26.62 -28.86
CA THR A 290 -4.16 -26.25 -30.15
C THR A 290 -3.56 -27.49 -30.80
N ASP A 291 -3.60 -27.55 -32.13
CA ASP A 291 -2.90 -28.56 -32.93
C ASP A 291 -1.59 -28.01 -33.54
N ASN A 292 -1.26 -26.74 -33.26
CA ASN A 292 -0.02 -26.10 -33.71
C ASN A 292 1.19 -26.76 -33.04
N LYS A 293 2.32 -26.77 -33.76
CA LYS A 293 3.59 -27.34 -33.29
C LYS A 293 4.50 -26.31 -32.64
N THR A 294 4.40 -25.07 -33.09
CA THR A 294 5.25 -23.97 -32.64
C THR A 294 4.40 -22.91 -31.95
N ILE A 295 4.73 -22.56 -30.71
CA ILE A 295 4.15 -21.40 -30.04
C ILE A 295 5.17 -20.25 -30.03
N TRP A 296 4.77 -19.08 -30.49
CA TRP A 296 5.53 -17.85 -30.33
C TRP A 296 4.96 -17.02 -29.18
N LEU A 297 5.79 -16.68 -28.22
CA LEU A 297 5.47 -15.73 -27.15
C LEU A 297 6.17 -14.43 -27.45
N VAL A 298 5.42 -13.45 -27.96
CA VAL A 298 5.96 -12.17 -28.43
C VAL A 298 5.54 -11.05 -27.50
N GLU A 299 6.46 -10.18 -27.12
CA GLU A 299 6.11 -9.02 -26.28
C GLU A 299 5.27 -7.99 -27.04
N ASN A 300 5.73 -7.62 -28.24
CA ASN A 300 5.20 -6.50 -29.01
C ASN A 300 4.02 -6.91 -29.92
N ARG A 301 2.92 -6.13 -29.87
CA ARG A 301 1.74 -6.30 -30.74
C ARG A 301 2.07 -6.14 -32.22
N ALA A 302 3.09 -5.34 -32.58
CA ALA A 302 3.52 -5.16 -33.96
C ALA A 302 4.01 -6.48 -34.57
N ILE A 303 4.75 -7.29 -33.81
CA ILE A 303 5.23 -8.62 -34.25
C ILE A 303 4.03 -9.54 -34.47
N LEU A 304 3.11 -9.62 -33.50
CA LEU A 304 1.89 -10.42 -33.63
C LEU A 304 1.09 -10.01 -34.88
N THR A 305 0.89 -8.70 -35.09
CA THR A 305 0.11 -8.18 -36.22
C THR A 305 0.78 -8.50 -37.54
N ARG A 306 2.11 -8.39 -37.63
CA ARG A 306 2.89 -8.68 -38.83
C ARG A 306 2.85 -10.17 -39.18
N MET A 307 3.05 -11.06 -38.20
CA MET A 307 2.91 -12.51 -38.41
C MET A 307 1.47 -12.92 -38.76
N ALA A 308 0.47 -12.28 -38.16
CA ALA A 308 -0.94 -12.52 -38.48
C ALA A 308 -1.31 -12.09 -39.92
N ALA A 309 -0.64 -11.06 -40.45
CA ALA A 309 -0.77 -10.63 -41.85
C ALA A 309 -0.11 -11.59 -42.85
N SER A 310 0.62 -12.60 -42.36
CA SER A 310 1.28 -13.67 -43.12
C SER A 310 0.62 -15.03 -42.87
N PRO A 311 -0.67 -15.24 -43.25
CA PRO A 311 -1.40 -16.48 -42.95
C PRO A 311 -0.76 -17.73 -43.57
N LYS A 312 -0.12 -17.58 -44.73
CA LYS A 312 0.59 -18.69 -45.38
C LYS A 312 1.75 -19.16 -44.52
N PHE A 313 2.61 -18.26 -44.05
CA PHE A 313 3.70 -18.61 -43.13
C PHE A 313 3.16 -19.32 -41.88
N MET A 314 2.15 -18.75 -41.25
CA MET A 314 1.53 -19.32 -40.03
C MET A 314 1.01 -20.75 -40.27
N GLN A 315 0.38 -20.99 -41.42
CA GLN A 315 -0.14 -22.31 -41.78
C GLN A 315 0.96 -23.31 -42.14
N HIS A 316 2.00 -22.90 -42.86
CA HIS A 316 3.09 -23.81 -43.24
C HIS A 316 4.02 -24.15 -42.08
N SER A 317 4.12 -23.25 -41.10
CA SER A 317 4.98 -23.41 -39.92
C SER A 317 4.27 -23.98 -38.69
N ASP A 318 2.97 -24.31 -38.81
CA ASP A 318 2.11 -24.74 -37.70
C ASP A 318 2.29 -23.83 -36.47
N SER A 319 2.24 -22.51 -36.69
CA SER A 319 2.56 -21.50 -35.68
C SER A 319 1.31 -20.92 -35.01
N LEU A 320 1.40 -20.80 -33.69
CA LEU A 320 0.48 -20.03 -32.85
C LEU A 320 1.25 -18.87 -32.20
N VAL A 321 0.89 -17.63 -32.52
CA VAL A 321 1.55 -16.44 -31.96
C VAL A 321 0.68 -15.83 -30.89
N ILE A 322 1.21 -15.67 -29.68
CA ILE A 322 0.54 -15.09 -28.51
C ILE A 322 1.31 -13.83 -28.09
N CYS A 323 0.60 -12.70 -28.01
CA CYS A 323 1.19 -11.47 -27.52
C CYS A 323 1.10 -11.38 -25.98
N LEU A 324 2.22 -11.07 -25.34
CA LEU A 324 2.34 -10.90 -23.90
C LEU A 324 1.93 -9.48 -23.45
N ASP A 325 2.07 -8.49 -24.34
CA ASP A 325 1.62 -7.11 -24.16
C ASP A 325 2.19 -6.48 -22.87
N GLY A 326 3.51 -6.63 -22.68
CA GLY A 326 4.25 -6.24 -21.48
C GLY A 326 4.26 -7.33 -20.41
N HIS A 327 3.98 -6.96 -19.16
CA HIS A 327 4.05 -7.90 -18.02
C HIS A 327 3.03 -9.04 -18.09
N ILE A 328 3.50 -10.27 -17.87
CA ILE A 328 2.68 -11.48 -17.95
C ILE A 328 1.72 -11.59 -16.77
N ARG A 329 0.45 -11.31 -17.02
CA ARG A 329 -0.64 -11.42 -16.03
C ARG A 329 -1.08 -12.88 -15.81
N SER A 330 -1.86 -13.11 -14.75
CA SER A 330 -2.43 -14.43 -14.42
C SER A 330 -3.19 -15.07 -15.59
N ALA A 331 -3.94 -14.27 -16.36
CA ALA A 331 -4.67 -14.74 -17.54
C ALA A 331 -3.73 -15.26 -18.64
N HIS A 332 -2.67 -14.51 -18.97
CA HIS A 332 -1.63 -14.96 -19.90
C HIS A 332 -0.99 -16.27 -19.42
N ARG A 333 -0.63 -16.33 -18.14
CA ARG A 333 -0.05 -17.54 -17.52
C ARG A 333 -0.97 -18.74 -17.64
N GLN A 334 -2.27 -18.58 -17.39
CA GLN A 334 -3.25 -19.66 -17.54
C GLN A 334 -3.36 -20.10 -19.00
N PHE A 335 -3.48 -19.16 -19.94
CA PHE A 335 -3.65 -19.46 -21.35
C PHE A 335 -2.43 -20.16 -21.95
N ILE A 336 -1.23 -19.63 -21.70
CA ILE A 336 0.03 -20.22 -22.16
C ILE A 336 0.20 -21.62 -21.57
N LYS A 337 -0.14 -21.85 -20.30
CA LYS A 337 -0.10 -23.20 -19.71
C LYS A 337 -1.08 -24.17 -20.36
N GLN A 338 -2.30 -23.75 -20.68
CA GLN A 338 -3.26 -24.64 -21.34
C GLN A 338 -2.73 -25.11 -22.69
N LEU A 339 -2.22 -24.17 -23.50
CA LEU A 339 -1.77 -24.43 -24.85
C LEU A 339 -0.44 -25.18 -24.91
N SER A 340 0.55 -24.77 -24.12
CA SER A 340 1.87 -25.43 -24.09
C SER A 340 1.86 -26.86 -23.55
N ASN A 341 0.80 -27.27 -22.84
CA ASN A 341 0.63 -28.66 -22.39
C ASN A 341 -0.05 -29.56 -23.45
N CYS A 342 -0.42 -29.02 -24.62
CA CYS A 342 -0.96 -29.84 -25.71
C CYS A 342 0.16 -30.69 -26.32
N SER A 343 -0.11 -31.98 -26.57
CA SER A 343 0.90 -32.92 -27.08
C SER A 343 1.38 -32.62 -28.50
N SER A 344 0.66 -31.78 -29.25
CA SER A 344 1.07 -31.32 -30.58
C SER A 344 2.22 -30.32 -30.52
N VAL A 345 2.41 -29.62 -29.40
CA VAL A 345 3.38 -28.54 -29.28
C VAL A 345 4.76 -29.14 -29.07
N GLU A 346 5.66 -28.87 -30.01
CA GLU A 346 7.03 -29.37 -30.02
C GLU A 346 8.01 -28.32 -29.49
N GLN A 347 7.74 -27.03 -29.75
CA GLN A 347 8.64 -25.95 -29.38
C GLN A 347 7.93 -24.63 -29.03
N VAL A 348 8.60 -23.81 -28.23
CA VAL A 348 8.19 -22.45 -27.88
C VAL A 348 9.31 -21.48 -28.17
N ILE A 349 9.00 -20.43 -28.92
CA ILE A 349 9.93 -19.35 -29.25
C ILE A 349 9.51 -18.10 -28.47
N ILE A 350 10.42 -17.60 -27.64
CA ILE A 350 10.22 -16.37 -26.86
C ILE A 350 10.94 -15.23 -27.56
N TRP A 351 10.21 -14.17 -27.86
CA TRP A 351 10.73 -12.98 -28.49
C TRP A 351 10.22 -11.73 -27.78
N THR A 352 11.10 -11.15 -26.96
CA THR A 352 10.85 -9.94 -26.18
C THR A 352 11.66 -8.78 -26.72
N ASP A 353 11.35 -7.58 -26.24
CA ASP A 353 12.18 -6.42 -26.50
C ASP A 353 13.56 -6.61 -25.85
N TYR A 354 14.59 -6.00 -26.44
CA TYR A 354 15.98 -6.17 -26.01
C TYR A 354 16.36 -5.16 -24.91
N ASP A 355 15.57 -5.11 -23.83
CA ASP A 355 15.80 -4.25 -22.66
C ASP A 355 15.69 -5.00 -21.33
N GLU A 356 15.89 -4.29 -20.21
CA GLU A 356 15.79 -4.88 -18.86
C GLU A 356 14.39 -5.45 -18.56
N SER A 357 13.33 -4.82 -19.09
CA SER A 357 11.95 -5.28 -18.90
C SER A 357 11.68 -6.52 -19.75
N GLY A 358 12.12 -6.52 -21.01
CA GLY A 358 12.06 -7.66 -21.89
C GLY A 358 12.80 -8.88 -21.34
N LEU A 359 13.97 -8.68 -20.70
CA LEU A 359 14.67 -9.76 -20.00
C LEU A 359 13.80 -10.36 -18.87
N SER A 360 13.14 -9.53 -18.07
CA SER A 360 12.23 -9.99 -17.02
C SER A 360 11.03 -10.74 -17.59
N ILE A 361 10.46 -10.24 -18.69
CA ILE A 361 9.32 -10.87 -19.37
C ILE A 361 9.71 -12.22 -19.96
N ALA A 362 10.89 -12.31 -20.59
CA ALA A 362 11.41 -13.55 -21.16
C ALA A 362 11.60 -14.63 -20.08
N TYR A 363 12.10 -14.23 -18.91
CA TYR A 363 12.22 -15.13 -17.76
C TYR A 363 10.86 -15.60 -17.25
N ASP A 364 9.91 -14.68 -17.08
CA ASP A 364 8.57 -15.01 -16.60
C ASP A 364 7.85 -15.93 -17.59
N ALA A 365 8.00 -15.71 -18.90
CA ALA A 365 7.46 -16.57 -19.96
C ALA A 365 8.05 -17.98 -19.85
N TYR A 366 9.38 -18.07 -19.76
CA TYR A 366 10.08 -19.35 -19.62
C TYR A 366 9.61 -20.15 -18.41
N LYS A 367 9.42 -19.51 -17.25
CA LYS A 367 8.96 -20.18 -16.02
C LYS A 367 7.54 -20.73 -16.08
N ILE A 368 6.78 -20.38 -17.10
CA ILE A 368 5.40 -20.86 -17.28
C ILE A 368 5.39 -22.21 -18.02
N LEU A 369 6.40 -22.47 -18.84
CA LEU A 369 6.44 -23.58 -19.79
C LEU A 369 6.79 -24.91 -19.11
N PRO A 370 6.27 -26.04 -19.64
CA PRO A 370 6.72 -27.37 -19.25
C PRO A 370 8.19 -27.60 -19.57
N GLY A 371 8.92 -28.25 -18.67
CA GLY A 371 10.36 -28.52 -18.85
C GLY A 371 10.69 -29.51 -19.98
N SER A 372 9.70 -30.16 -20.59
CA SER A 372 9.88 -31.09 -21.71
C SER A 372 9.88 -30.42 -23.09
N LEU A 373 9.50 -29.14 -23.18
CA LEU A 373 9.44 -28.43 -24.45
C LEU A 373 10.80 -27.86 -24.86
N LEU A 374 11.07 -27.83 -26.15
CA LEU A 374 12.18 -27.08 -26.71
C LEU A 374 11.87 -25.58 -26.60
N VAL A 375 12.65 -24.83 -25.83
CA VAL A 375 12.47 -23.38 -25.68
C VAL A 375 13.62 -22.65 -26.36
N LYS A 376 13.27 -21.63 -27.16
CA LYS A 376 14.20 -20.80 -27.93
C LYS A 376 14.01 -19.33 -27.58
N TRP A 377 15.10 -18.56 -27.57
CA TRP A 377 15.08 -17.11 -27.46
C TRP A 377 15.73 -16.48 -28.69
N ILE A 378 15.04 -15.50 -29.27
CA ILE A 378 15.56 -14.76 -30.43
C ILE A 378 16.39 -13.59 -29.92
N ALA A 379 17.62 -13.49 -30.42
CA ALA A 379 18.53 -12.39 -30.16
C ALA A 379 18.49 -11.36 -31.27
N ARG A 380 18.95 -10.14 -30.96
CA ARG A 380 18.91 -8.99 -31.88
C ARG A 380 19.72 -9.23 -33.15
N ASP A 381 20.82 -9.97 -33.07
CA ASP A 381 21.64 -10.31 -34.23
C ASP A 381 21.08 -11.50 -35.04
N GLY A 382 19.87 -11.98 -34.70
CA GLY A 382 19.21 -13.11 -35.34
C GLY A 382 19.72 -14.47 -34.87
N GLN A 383 20.59 -14.52 -33.85
CA GLN A 383 20.98 -15.77 -33.20
C GLN A 383 19.82 -16.35 -32.38
N VAL A 384 19.78 -17.68 -32.29
CA VAL A 384 18.82 -18.42 -31.49
C VAL A 384 19.54 -19.05 -30.30
N TYR A 385 19.11 -18.70 -29.10
CA TYR A 385 19.59 -19.30 -27.86
C TYR A 385 18.64 -20.40 -27.40
N PHE A 386 19.19 -21.48 -26.86
CA PHE A 386 18.44 -22.63 -26.33
C PHE A 386 18.54 -22.76 -24.80
N ASP A 387 19.36 -21.92 -24.19
CA ASP A 387 19.55 -21.83 -22.75
C ASP A 387 19.30 -20.39 -22.29
N TYR A 388 18.41 -20.24 -21.31
CA TYR A 388 18.04 -18.93 -20.78
C TYR A 388 19.25 -18.18 -20.20
N GLN A 389 20.18 -18.89 -19.54
CA GLN A 389 21.33 -18.24 -18.91
C GLN A 389 22.28 -17.67 -19.97
N GLN A 390 22.48 -18.38 -21.09
CA GLN A 390 23.23 -17.88 -22.24
C GLN A 390 22.57 -16.64 -22.85
N TYR A 391 21.26 -16.68 -23.09
CA TYR A 391 20.50 -15.53 -23.59
C TYR A 391 20.58 -14.31 -22.64
N SER A 392 20.37 -14.53 -21.34
CA SER A 392 20.43 -13.48 -20.32
C SER A 392 21.81 -12.84 -20.25
N ASN A 393 22.88 -13.64 -20.31
CA ASN A 393 24.25 -13.13 -20.29
C ASN A 393 24.57 -12.33 -21.56
N TRP A 394 24.05 -12.75 -22.72
CA TRP A 394 24.19 -12.01 -23.96
C TRP A 394 23.47 -10.66 -23.89
N LEU A 395 22.19 -10.65 -23.48
CA LEU A 395 21.39 -9.41 -23.43
C LEU A 395 21.97 -8.41 -22.43
N GLN A 396 22.44 -8.86 -21.25
CA GLN A 396 23.10 -7.99 -20.28
C GLN A 396 24.38 -7.34 -20.83
N LYS A 397 25.16 -8.04 -21.66
CA LYS A 397 26.34 -7.47 -22.33
C LYS A 397 25.94 -6.46 -23.41
N GLU A 398 24.90 -6.77 -24.18
CA GLU A 398 24.39 -5.85 -25.21
C GLU A 398 23.89 -4.54 -24.59
N LEU A 399 23.18 -4.61 -23.46
CA LEU A 399 22.66 -3.44 -22.73
C LEU A 399 23.76 -2.52 -22.20
N GLN A 400 24.93 -3.07 -21.87
CA GLN A 400 26.09 -2.28 -21.46
C GLN A 400 26.80 -1.61 -22.64
N THR A 401 26.67 -2.18 -23.84
CA THR A 401 27.48 -1.81 -25.01
C THR A 401 26.73 -0.89 -25.97
N THR A 402 25.39 -0.97 -26.05
CA THR A 402 24.60 -0.27 -27.07
C THR A 402 23.45 0.54 -26.45
N LYS A 403 23.47 1.86 -26.59
CA LYS A 403 22.31 2.75 -26.36
C LYS A 403 21.68 3.11 -27.71
N ARG A 404 20.88 2.24 -28.31
CA ARG A 404 20.16 2.51 -29.58
C ARG A 404 18.68 2.19 -29.47
N GLU A 405 17.88 2.82 -30.33
CA GLU A 405 16.40 2.79 -30.32
C GLU A 405 15.81 1.40 -30.65
N GLN A 406 14.60 1.18 -30.12
CA GLN A 406 13.96 -0.12 -29.84
C GLN A 406 13.23 -0.79 -31.03
N GLU A 407 13.19 -0.22 -32.25
CA GLU A 407 12.25 -0.68 -33.31
C GLU A 407 12.87 -1.34 -34.57
N GLU A 408 14.17 -1.67 -34.58
CA GLU A 408 14.87 -2.01 -35.84
C GLU A 408 14.61 -3.42 -36.42
N ILE A 409 14.03 -4.37 -35.67
CA ILE A 409 13.92 -5.77 -36.14
C ILE A 409 12.53 -6.35 -35.84
N LEU A 410 11.68 -6.36 -36.87
CA LEU A 410 10.39 -7.08 -36.88
C LEU A 410 10.47 -8.41 -37.64
N GLY A 411 11.62 -8.67 -38.28
CA GLY A 411 11.90 -9.79 -39.15
C GLY A 411 10.96 -9.99 -40.34
N ASP A 412 11.27 -10.99 -41.17
CA ASP A 412 10.41 -11.41 -42.28
C ASP A 412 10.12 -12.93 -42.24
N GLU A 413 9.26 -13.40 -43.16
CA GLU A 413 8.87 -14.82 -43.21
C GLU A 413 10.06 -15.78 -43.35
N ASN A 414 11.15 -15.35 -44.03
CA ASN A 414 12.34 -16.18 -44.20
C ASN A 414 13.11 -16.30 -42.89
N GLU A 415 13.29 -15.19 -42.18
CA GLU A 415 13.95 -15.17 -40.88
C GLU A 415 13.18 -15.97 -39.84
N TRP A 416 11.86 -15.80 -39.77
CA TRP A 416 11.02 -16.56 -38.84
C TRP A 416 11.10 -18.06 -39.11
N THR A 417 11.04 -18.45 -40.39
CA THR A 417 11.19 -19.85 -40.81
C THR A 417 12.58 -20.39 -40.44
N LYS A 418 13.63 -19.58 -40.57
CA LYS A 418 14.98 -19.95 -40.18
C LYS A 418 15.09 -20.17 -38.67
N TRP A 419 14.45 -19.34 -37.84
CA TRP A 419 14.46 -19.49 -36.39
C TRP A 419 13.70 -20.72 -35.89
N ILE A 420 12.62 -21.11 -36.58
CA ILE A 420 11.89 -22.36 -36.30
C ILE A 420 12.75 -23.59 -36.56
N ASN A 421 13.53 -23.56 -37.65
CA ASN A 421 14.27 -24.72 -38.16
C ASN A 421 15.71 -24.87 -37.65
N GLN A 422 16.29 -23.82 -37.03
CA GLN A 422 17.53 -23.92 -36.26
C GLN A 422 17.30 -24.71 -34.98
#